data_AF-A0A257MV52-F1
#
_entry.id   AF-A0A257MV52-F1
#
_cell.length_a   1.000
_cell.length_b   1.000
_cell.length_c   1.000
_cell.angle_alpha   90.00
_cell.angle_beta   90.00
_cell.angle_gamma   90.00
#
_symmetry.space_group_name_H-M   'P 1'
#
loop_
_entity.id
_entity.type
_entity.pdbx_description
1 polymer ?
#
loop_
_entity_poly.entity_id
_entity_poly.type
_entity_poly.pdbx_seq_one_letter_code
_entity_poly.pdbx_strand_id
1 'polypeptide(L)'
;MLDLGDATLLPGFIELHAHLDFRHIPADTVLRHGITTLRDVGGTVHQPYGGEGSLRVLSSGQIITAPNGYPIPNMGAENIAIAVATETQARQTVRDLIKGGAVIIKVALEPGNEVGAPWTSGHHSHEHSHAKHPQAMPLLSEAIVKA
;
A
#
# COMPACT_ATOMS: atom_id res chain seq x y z
N MET A 1 24.67 -29.74 1.37
CA MET A 1 23.50 -30.19 0.58
C MET A 1 22.32 -30.26 1.53
N LEU A 2 21.17 -29.68 1.17
CA LEU A 2 19.96 -29.71 1.98
C LEU A 2 19.00 -30.74 1.35
N ASP A 3 18.54 -31.72 2.13
CA ASP A 3 17.52 -32.69 1.71
C ASP A 3 16.12 -32.10 1.97
N LEU A 4 15.29 -32.11 0.94
CA LEU A 4 13.94 -31.52 0.95
C LEU A 4 12.83 -32.58 0.97
N GLY A 5 13.16 -33.88 0.88
CA GLY A 5 12.15 -34.95 0.81
C GLY A 5 11.11 -34.73 -0.30
N ASP A 6 9.82 -34.94 0.03
CA ASP A 6 8.68 -34.72 -0.87
C ASP A 6 8.16 -33.27 -0.88
N ALA A 7 9.00 -32.29 -0.55
CA ALA A 7 8.59 -30.88 -0.56
C ALA A 7 8.46 -30.31 -1.99
N THR A 8 7.50 -29.40 -2.16
CA THR A 8 7.40 -28.57 -3.38
C THR A 8 8.31 -27.36 -3.26
N LEU A 9 9.21 -27.18 -4.22
CA LEU A 9 10.01 -25.96 -4.34
C LEU A 9 9.24 -24.91 -5.15
N LEU A 10 9.08 -23.72 -4.58
CA LEU A 10 8.47 -22.56 -5.23
C LEU A 10 9.45 -21.38 -5.22
N PRO A 11 9.36 -20.46 -6.20
CA PRO A 11 9.97 -19.15 -6.05
C PRO A 11 9.31 -18.40 -4.89
N GLY A 12 10.05 -17.48 -4.28
CA GLY A 12 9.47 -16.56 -3.31
C GLY A 12 8.35 -15.72 -3.93
N PHE A 13 7.29 -15.47 -3.18
CA PHE A 13 6.16 -14.68 -3.64
C PHE A 13 6.50 -13.20 -3.76
N ILE A 14 5.78 -12.52 -4.66
CA ILE A 14 5.92 -11.08 -4.92
C ILE A 14 4.58 -10.40 -4.63
N GLU A 15 4.57 -9.49 -3.67
CA GLU A 15 3.40 -8.66 -3.36
C GLU A 15 3.49 -7.32 -4.12
N LEU A 16 2.48 -7.01 -4.93
CA LEU A 16 2.49 -5.83 -5.79
C LEU A 16 1.75 -4.64 -5.17
N HIS A 17 1.03 -4.81 -4.07
CA HIS A 17 0.22 -3.77 -3.46
C HIS A 17 0.25 -3.87 -1.93
N ALA A 18 1.39 -3.53 -1.34
CA ALA A 18 1.55 -3.48 0.11
C ALA A 18 1.51 -2.04 0.64
N HIS A 19 1.32 -1.92 1.95
CA HIS A 19 1.48 -0.68 2.72
C HIS A 19 2.31 -1.00 3.96
N LEU A 20 3.63 -1.15 3.80
CA LEU A 20 4.50 -1.56 4.89
C LEU A 20 4.77 -0.36 5.82
N ASP A 21 5.17 0.77 5.24
CA ASP A 21 5.47 2.03 5.95
C ASP A 21 4.21 2.58 6.63
N PHE A 22 3.14 2.82 5.87
CA PHE A 22 1.91 3.40 6.39
C PHE A 22 1.24 2.55 7.49
N ARG A 23 1.28 1.21 7.38
CA ARG A 23 0.68 0.30 8.36
C ARG A 23 1.64 -0.16 9.44
N HIS A 24 2.91 0.28 9.40
CA HIS A 24 3.96 -0.07 10.34
C HIS A 24 4.13 -1.60 10.51
N ILE A 25 4.08 -2.35 9.40
CA ILE A 25 4.20 -3.81 9.42
C ILE A 25 5.69 -4.20 9.42
N PRO A 26 6.15 -5.07 10.34
CA PRO A 26 7.53 -5.53 10.33
C PRO A 26 7.87 -6.34 9.07
N ALA A 27 8.98 -6.00 8.40
CA ALA A 27 9.44 -6.68 7.20
C ALA A 27 9.64 -8.20 7.41
N ASP A 28 10.13 -8.61 8.58
CA ASP A 28 10.35 -10.02 8.89
C ASP A 28 9.06 -10.83 8.96
N THR A 29 7.95 -10.21 9.36
CA THR A 29 6.64 -10.89 9.33
C THR A 29 6.27 -11.24 7.90
N VAL A 30 6.42 -10.29 6.97
CA VAL A 30 6.12 -10.52 5.55
C VAL A 30 7.02 -11.62 4.96
N LEU A 31 8.32 -11.58 5.26
CA LEU A 31 9.28 -12.56 4.76
C LEU A 31 8.99 -13.99 5.24
N ARG A 32 8.62 -14.16 6.52
CA ARG A 32 8.28 -15.47 7.09
C ARG A 32 7.09 -16.14 6.42
N HIS A 33 6.21 -15.37 5.77
CA HIS A 33 5.07 -15.90 5.02
C HIS A 33 5.37 -16.15 3.54
N GLY A 34 6.65 -16.16 3.14
CA GLY A 34 7.09 -16.55 1.80
C GLY A 34 7.09 -15.42 0.77
N ILE A 35 6.70 -14.20 1.16
CA ILE A 35 6.86 -13.01 0.31
C ILE A 35 8.31 -12.55 0.39
N THR A 36 9.02 -12.63 -0.72
CA THR A 36 10.44 -12.28 -0.79
C THR A 36 10.69 -10.92 -1.41
N THR A 37 9.71 -10.39 -2.14
CA THR A 37 9.74 -9.03 -2.70
C THR A 37 8.37 -8.38 -2.52
N LEU A 38 8.33 -7.09 -2.17
CA LEU A 38 7.09 -6.32 -2.21
C LEU A 38 7.26 -4.95 -2.84
N ARG A 39 6.13 -4.39 -3.26
CA ARG A 39 5.98 -3.00 -3.66
C ARG A 39 5.10 -2.26 -2.66
N ASP A 40 5.70 -1.36 -1.90
CA ASP A 40 4.98 -0.43 -1.03
C ASP A 40 4.39 0.71 -1.88
N VAL A 41 3.06 0.88 -1.81
CA VAL A 41 2.32 1.78 -2.71
C VAL A 41 1.56 2.92 -2.02
N GLY A 42 2.14 3.42 -0.93
CA GLY A 42 1.69 4.63 -0.26
C GLY A 42 2.48 4.79 1.03
N GLY A 43 3.50 5.63 0.99
CA GLY A 43 4.49 5.79 2.04
C GLY A 43 5.57 6.79 1.66
N THR A 44 6.55 6.97 2.53
CA THR A 44 7.74 7.80 2.25
C THR A 44 8.54 7.21 1.10
N VAL A 45 8.98 8.04 0.15
CA VAL A 45 9.85 7.57 -0.94
C VAL A 45 11.24 7.24 -0.43
N HIS A 46 11.80 6.12 -0.89
CA HIS A 46 13.15 5.70 -0.54
C HIS A 46 13.78 4.87 -1.68
N GLN A 47 15.11 4.73 -1.65
CA GLN A 47 15.81 3.81 -2.56
C GLN A 47 15.41 2.35 -2.27
N PRO A 48 15.35 1.47 -3.28
CA PRO A 48 15.15 0.05 -3.07
C PRO A 48 16.14 -0.53 -2.06
N TYR A 49 15.69 -1.43 -1.20
CA TYR A 49 16.55 -2.09 -0.22
C TYR A 49 16.19 -3.57 -0.04
N GLY A 50 17.08 -4.28 0.68
CA GLY A 50 16.95 -5.71 0.94
C GLY A 50 17.29 -6.61 -0.24
N GLY A 51 16.84 -7.86 -0.20
CA GLY A 51 17.38 -8.95 -1.03
C GLY A 51 18.46 -9.73 -0.30
N GLU A 52 19.14 -10.65 -0.98
CA GLU A 52 20.23 -11.47 -0.40
C GLU A 52 19.85 -12.16 0.93
N GLY A 53 18.60 -12.64 1.03
CA GLY A 53 18.08 -13.30 2.23
C GLY A 53 17.22 -12.41 3.14
N SER A 54 17.11 -11.10 2.87
CA SER A 54 16.11 -10.23 3.49
C SER A 54 14.97 -9.89 2.53
N LEU A 55 13.86 -9.39 3.06
CA LEU A 55 12.74 -8.89 2.24
C LEU A 55 13.25 -7.79 1.30
N ARG A 56 13.04 -7.96 -0.01
CA ARG A 56 13.31 -6.91 -1.00
C ARG A 56 12.12 -5.96 -1.06
N VAL A 57 12.36 -4.68 -0.82
CA VAL A 57 11.31 -3.64 -0.77
C VAL A 57 11.54 -2.62 -1.87
N LEU A 58 10.51 -2.42 -2.68
CA LEU A 58 10.42 -1.41 -3.71
C LEU A 58 9.31 -0.43 -3.33
N SER A 59 9.42 0.85 -3.69
CA SER A 59 8.44 1.87 -3.28
C SER A 59 7.90 2.66 -4.47
N SER A 60 6.64 3.11 -4.39
CA SER A 60 6.12 4.19 -5.24
C SER A 60 6.36 5.59 -4.69
N GLY A 61 6.74 5.68 -3.41
CA GLY A 61 6.52 6.88 -2.61
C GLY A 61 5.03 7.20 -2.48
N GLN A 62 4.74 8.47 -2.21
CA GLN A 62 3.38 8.97 -2.02
C GLN A 62 2.54 8.89 -3.32
N ILE A 63 1.26 8.66 -3.15
CA ILE A 63 0.25 8.57 -4.21
C ILE A 63 -0.03 9.97 -4.78
N ILE A 64 0.15 10.16 -6.08
CA ILE A 64 -0.25 11.41 -6.75
C ILE A 64 -1.78 11.41 -6.89
N THR A 65 -2.42 12.50 -6.49
CA THR A 65 -3.87 12.66 -6.59
C THR A 65 -4.26 14.12 -6.81
N ALA A 66 -5.50 14.36 -7.23
CA ALA A 66 -6.05 15.72 -7.29
C ALA A 66 -6.21 16.30 -5.87
N PRO A 67 -6.29 17.63 -5.69
CA PRO A 67 -6.65 18.21 -4.39
C PRO A 67 -7.95 17.60 -3.87
N ASN A 68 -7.94 17.12 -2.62
CA ASN A 68 -9.05 16.38 -1.99
C ASN A 68 -9.47 15.06 -2.69
N GLY A 69 -8.65 14.54 -3.61
CA GLY A 69 -8.83 13.23 -4.22
C GLY A 69 -8.45 12.09 -3.27
N TYR A 70 -8.73 10.86 -3.67
CA TYR A 70 -8.36 9.67 -2.90
C TYR A 70 -6.82 9.57 -2.76
N PRO A 71 -6.26 9.19 -1.59
CA PRO A 71 -6.94 8.81 -0.34
C PRO A 71 -7.05 9.95 0.70
N ILE A 72 -6.82 11.21 0.33
CA ILE A 72 -6.62 12.32 1.29
C ILE A 72 -7.73 12.44 2.34
N PRO A 73 -9.04 12.42 1.99
CA PRO A 73 -10.09 12.60 2.99
C PRO A 73 -10.18 11.47 4.03
N ASN A 74 -9.78 10.25 3.67
CA ASN A 74 -9.97 9.06 4.50
C ASN A 74 -8.70 8.71 5.29
N MET A 75 -7.53 8.98 4.72
CA MET A 75 -6.23 8.54 5.26
C MET A 75 -5.30 9.70 5.63
N GLY A 76 -5.69 10.94 5.29
CA GLY A 76 -4.80 12.10 5.37
C GLY A 76 -3.83 12.17 4.19
N ALA A 77 -3.07 13.27 4.12
CA ALA A 77 -2.07 13.49 3.09
C ALA A 77 -0.65 13.11 3.54
N GLU A 78 -0.36 13.26 4.84
CA GLU A 78 0.98 13.12 5.39
C GLU A 78 1.57 11.75 5.08
N ASN A 79 2.73 11.74 4.42
CA ASN A 79 3.49 10.55 4.01
C ASN A 79 2.73 9.51 3.16
N ILE A 80 1.52 9.79 2.68
CA ILE A 80 0.71 8.86 1.88
C ILE A 80 0.40 9.42 0.50
N ALA A 81 0.08 10.71 0.40
CA ALA A 81 -0.42 11.30 -0.84
C ALA A 81 0.18 12.69 -1.12
N ILE A 82 0.33 13.02 -2.39
CA ILE A 82 0.74 14.35 -2.86
C ILE A 82 -0.38 14.89 -3.76
N ALA A 83 -0.98 16.00 -3.33
CA ALA A 83 -1.99 16.70 -4.11
C ALA A 83 -1.32 17.51 -5.23
N VAL A 84 -1.80 17.32 -6.46
CA VAL A 84 -1.30 17.97 -7.66
C VAL A 84 -2.47 18.55 -8.45
N ALA A 85 -2.42 19.85 -8.78
CA ALA A 85 -3.51 20.54 -9.47
C ALA A 85 -3.19 20.90 -10.94
N THR A 86 -1.92 20.78 -11.35
CA THR A 86 -1.46 21.22 -12.67
C THR A 86 -0.47 20.22 -13.29
N GLU A 87 -0.37 20.24 -14.62
CA GLU A 87 0.59 19.43 -15.36
C GLU A 87 2.05 19.71 -14.93
N THR A 88 2.38 20.98 -14.67
CA THR A 88 3.74 21.37 -14.24
C THR A 88 4.08 20.76 -12.87
N GLN A 89 3.15 20.84 -11.91
CA GLN A 89 3.30 20.19 -10.61
C GLN A 89 3.40 18.67 -10.75
N ALA A 90 2.59 18.05 -11.62
CA ALA A 90 2.65 16.61 -11.85
C ALA A 90 4.03 16.18 -12.35
N ARG A 91 4.55 16.90 -13.35
CA ARG A 91 5.87 16.64 -13.94
C ARG A 91 7.00 16.79 -12.94
N GLN A 92 6.93 17.80 -12.07
CA GLN A 92 7.90 18.01 -11.01
C GLN A 92 7.82 16.90 -9.96
N THR A 93 6.61 16.58 -9.49
CA THR A 93 6.36 15.53 -8.50
C THR A 93 6.89 14.17 -8.96
N VAL A 94 6.62 13.79 -10.21
CA VAL A 94 7.14 12.54 -10.79
C VAL A 94 8.67 12.53 -10.80
N ARG A 95 9.32 13.63 -11.17
CA ARG A 95 10.78 13.74 -11.15
C ARG A 95 11.34 13.60 -9.74
N ASP A 96 10.70 14.21 -8.75
CA ASP A 96 11.14 14.15 -7.36
C ASP A 96 10.98 12.74 -6.77
N LEU A 97 9.87 12.05 -7.08
CA LEU A 97 9.66 10.65 -6.70
C LEU A 97 10.70 9.72 -7.34
N ILE A 98 10.96 9.86 -8.64
CA ILE A 98 12.00 9.07 -9.34
C ILE A 98 13.38 9.33 -8.71
N LYS A 99 13.72 10.60 -8.45
CA LYS A 99 14.97 10.98 -7.79
C LYS A 99 15.07 10.40 -6.38
N GLY A 100 13.94 10.29 -5.67
CA GLY A 100 13.84 9.68 -4.34
C GLY A 100 14.01 8.16 -4.33
N GLY A 101 13.93 7.49 -5.49
CA GLY A 101 14.08 6.03 -5.60
C GLY A 101 12.77 5.29 -5.88
N ALA A 102 11.69 6.00 -6.19
CA ALA A 102 10.45 5.36 -6.61
C ALA A 102 10.67 4.51 -7.87
N VAL A 103 10.29 3.24 -7.81
CA VAL A 103 10.39 2.31 -8.96
C VAL A 103 9.16 2.33 -9.85
N ILE A 104 8.06 2.88 -9.32
CA ILE A 104 6.79 3.07 -10.00
C ILE A 104 6.18 4.40 -9.57
N ILE A 105 5.27 4.92 -10.37
CA ILE A 105 4.43 6.07 -10.00
C ILE A 105 3.02 5.57 -9.75
N LYS A 106 2.48 5.85 -8.55
CA LYS A 106 1.11 5.53 -8.20
C LYS A 106 0.26 6.79 -8.32
N VAL A 107 -0.81 6.71 -9.10
CA VAL A 107 -1.78 7.79 -9.29
C VAL A 107 -3.15 7.28 -8.85
N ALA A 108 -3.86 8.08 -8.07
CA ALA A 108 -5.28 7.90 -7.79
C ALA A 108 -6.08 8.88 -8.64
N LEU A 109 -7.16 8.39 -9.25
CA LEU A 109 -8.02 9.16 -10.15
C LEU A 109 -9.40 9.41 -9.54
N GLU A 110 -9.69 8.72 -8.44
CA GLU A 110 -10.97 8.71 -7.78
C GLU A 110 -11.16 9.95 -6.90
N PRO A 111 -12.38 10.51 -6.82
CA PRO A 111 -12.73 11.50 -5.81
C PRO A 111 -12.53 10.91 -4.40
N GLY A 112 -12.06 11.72 -3.46
CA GLY A 112 -11.75 11.21 -2.12
C GLY A 112 -12.96 10.76 -1.30
N ASN A 113 -14.16 11.27 -1.59
CA ASN A 113 -15.40 10.93 -0.86
C ASN A 113 -16.46 10.31 -1.77
N GLU A 114 -16.06 9.47 -2.72
CA GLU A 114 -16.99 8.81 -3.63
C GLU A 114 -17.96 7.88 -2.87
N VAL A 115 -19.24 8.26 -2.80
CA VAL A 115 -20.27 7.51 -2.08
C VAL A 115 -20.41 6.10 -2.67
N GLY A 116 -20.31 5.08 -1.82
CA GLY A 116 -20.46 3.68 -2.20
C GLY A 116 -19.17 3.04 -2.69
N ALA A 117 -18.07 3.80 -2.79
CA ALA A 117 -16.77 3.21 -3.07
C ALA A 117 -16.30 2.34 -1.89
N PRO A 118 -15.64 1.18 -2.14
CA PRO A 118 -15.28 0.23 -1.09
C PRO A 118 -14.31 0.80 -0.03
N TRP A 119 -13.61 1.91 -0.32
CA TRP A 119 -12.75 2.61 0.63
C TRP A 119 -13.47 3.70 1.46
N THR A 120 -14.77 3.94 1.22
CA THR A 120 -15.58 4.94 1.96
C THR A 120 -16.45 4.35 3.07
N SER A 121 -16.32 3.06 3.35
CA SER A 121 -17.08 2.36 4.39
C SER A 121 -16.59 2.70 5.80
N GLY A 122 -16.84 3.94 6.22
CA GLY A 122 -16.65 4.48 7.55
C GLY A 122 -16.99 5.98 7.51
N HIS A 123 -17.94 6.44 8.34
CA HIS A 123 -18.36 7.83 8.53
C HIS A 123 -19.58 8.38 7.75
N HIS A 124 -20.61 7.57 7.52
CA HIS A 124 -21.97 8.11 7.37
C HIS A 124 -22.84 7.75 8.59
N SER A 125 -23.00 8.74 9.46
CA SER A 125 -24.05 8.80 10.49
C SER A 125 -25.40 9.05 9.81
N HIS A 126 -26.11 7.99 9.43
CA HIS A 126 -27.55 8.05 9.25
C HIS A 126 -28.20 6.84 9.92
N GLU A 127 -29.17 7.17 10.78
CA GLU A 127 -30.03 6.27 11.55
C GLU A 127 -30.88 5.42 10.61
N HIS A 128 -30.50 4.18 10.33
CA HIS A 128 -31.45 3.16 9.92
C HIS A 128 -31.02 1.79 10.48
N SER A 129 -31.96 1.16 11.17
CA SER A 129 -31.84 -0.12 11.85
C SER A 129 -31.81 -1.27 10.85
N HIS A 130 -30.63 -1.60 10.32
CA HIS A 130 -30.34 -2.91 9.75
C HIS A 130 -28.96 -3.35 10.22
N ALA A 131 -28.84 -4.63 10.60
CA ALA A 131 -27.64 -5.21 11.19
C ALA A 131 -26.40 -4.88 10.34
N LYS A 132 -25.54 -4.00 10.86
CA LYS A 132 -24.29 -3.59 10.22
C LYS A 132 -23.31 -4.74 10.28
N HIS A 133 -23.14 -5.47 9.18
CA HIS A 133 -21.83 -6.06 8.92
C HIS A 133 -20.95 -4.93 8.37
N PRO A 134 -19.93 -4.46 9.11
CA PRO A 134 -18.91 -3.64 8.49
C PRO A 134 -18.22 -4.52 7.45
N GLN A 135 -18.47 -4.25 6.17
CA GLN A 135 -17.55 -4.67 5.13
C GLN A 135 -16.32 -3.77 5.28
N ALA A 136 -15.51 -4.10 6.28
CA ALA A 136 -14.12 -3.68 6.32
C ALA A 136 -13.45 -4.19 5.03
N MET A 137 -12.42 -3.47 4.57
CA MET A 137 -11.50 -3.98 3.57
C MET A 137 -11.22 -5.47 3.84
N PRO A 138 -11.18 -6.33 2.83
CA PRO A 138 -10.82 -7.73 3.05
C PRO A 138 -9.42 -7.77 3.66
N LEU A 139 -9.36 -7.92 4.97
CA LEU A 139 -8.15 -8.10 5.74
C LEU A 139 -7.95 -9.60 5.94
N LEU A 140 -6.70 -10.04 5.93
CA LEU A 140 -6.36 -11.36 6.46
C LEU A 140 -6.91 -11.46 7.89
N SER A 141 -7.38 -12.66 8.26
CA SER A 141 -7.95 -12.88 9.60
C SER A 141 -6.95 -12.49 10.69
N GLU A 142 -7.44 -12.05 11.86
CA GLU A 142 -6.54 -11.67 12.96
C GLU A 142 -5.59 -12.80 13.36
N ALA A 143 -6.03 -14.04 13.23
CA ALA A 143 -5.22 -15.22 13.48
C ALA A 143 -4.01 -15.31 12.53
N ILE A 144 -4.13 -14.84 11.29
CA ILE A 144 -3.02 -14.78 10.33
C ILE A 144 -2.11 -13.58 10.61
N VAL A 145 -2.69 -12.42 10.95
CA VAL A 145 -1.92 -11.19 11.20
C VAL A 145 -1.08 -11.28 12.48
N LYS A 146 -1.52 -12.06 13.48
CA LYS A 146 -0.89 -12.17 14.81
C LYS A 146 0.00 -13.42 14.99
N ALA A 147 0.15 -14.25 13.96
CA ALA A 147 0.93 -15.49 14.02
C ALA A 147 2.44 -15.28 13.82
#